data_AF-A0A953T254-F1
#
_entry.id   AF-A0A953T254-F1
#
_cell.length_a   1.000
_cell.length_b   1.000
_cell.length_c   1.000
_cell.angle_alpha   90.00
_cell.angle_beta   90.00
_cell.angle_gamma   90.00
#
_symmetry.space_group_name_H-M   'P 1'
#
loop_
_entity.id
_entity.type
_entity.pdbx_description
1 polymer ?
#
loop_
_entity_poly.entity_id
_entity_poly.type
_entity_poly.pdbx_seq_one_letter_code
_entity_poly.pdbx_strand_id
1 'polypeptide(L)'
;MAAELGLSKLPAAWFHEVDKRNKIFEFVKGDLRLFFFRGQGKQLVVCTTGIRKKTQKVDRLSIQKAINIRNRYEQAVRRNTLEVDTNGTR
;
A
#
# COMPACT_ATOMS: atom_id res chain seq x y z
N MET A 1 -6.51 -15.37 -6.57
CA MET A 1 -5.09 -15.09 -6.94
C MET A 1 -4.32 -14.26 -5.89
N ALA A 2 -4.49 -12.94 -5.76
CA ALA A 2 -3.75 -12.15 -4.76
C ALA A 2 -4.10 -12.52 -3.30
N ALA A 3 -5.39 -12.77 -3.05
CA ALA A 3 -5.90 -13.14 -1.72
C ALA A 3 -5.48 -14.55 -1.28
N GLU A 4 -5.21 -15.46 -2.22
CA GLU A 4 -4.91 -16.88 -1.94
C GLU A 4 -3.40 -17.17 -1.98
N LEU A 5 -2.67 -16.49 -2.87
CA LEU A 5 -1.26 -16.78 -3.16
C LEU A 5 -0.32 -15.67 -2.68
N GLY A 6 -0.87 -14.57 -2.16
CA GLY A 6 -0.11 -13.42 -1.69
C GLY A 6 0.58 -12.62 -2.79
N LEU A 7 1.42 -11.66 -2.39
CA LEU A 7 2.11 -10.74 -3.30
C LEU A 7 3.15 -11.41 -4.20
N SER A 8 3.69 -12.56 -3.80
CA SER A 8 4.79 -13.24 -4.50
C SER A 8 4.39 -13.87 -5.83
N LYS A 9 3.09 -14.08 -6.05
CA LYS A 9 2.54 -14.64 -7.29
C LYS A 9 1.84 -13.61 -8.18
N LEU A 10 1.96 -12.32 -7.84
CA LEU A 10 1.43 -11.26 -8.70
C LEU A 10 2.32 -11.09 -9.95
N PRO A 11 1.71 -10.83 -11.12
CA PRO A 11 2.46 -10.45 -12.31
C PRO A 11 3.31 -9.21 -12.02
N ALA A 12 4.58 -9.21 -12.46
CA ALA A 12 5.46 -8.06 -12.29
C ALA A 12 4.88 -6.77 -12.91
N ALA A 13 4.07 -6.91 -13.96
CA ALA A 13 3.36 -5.78 -14.58
C ALA A 13 2.34 -5.10 -13.64
N TRP A 14 1.86 -5.78 -12.61
CA TRP A 14 0.87 -5.27 -11.66
C TRP A 14 1.49 -4.81 -10.35
N PHE A 15 2.76 -5.10 -10.09
CA PHE A 15 3.42 -4.79 -8.82
C PHE A 15 4.71 -4.01 -9.09
N HIS A 16 4.74 -2.74 -8.68
CA HIS A 16 5.91 -1.88 -8.87
C HIS A 16 6.33 -1.21 -7.57
N GLU A 17 7.64 -1.11 -7.32
CA GLU A 17 8.19 -0.27 -6.25
C GLU A 17 8.34 1.16 -6.77
N VAL A 18 7.47 2.06 -6.32
CA VAL A 18 7.41 3.47 -6.80
C VAL A 18 8.28 4.41 -5.98
N ASP A 19 8.62 4.04 -4.75
CA ASP A 19 9.61 4.73 -3.92
C ASP A 19 10.48 3.72 -3.17
N LYS A 20 11.74 3.58 -3.60
CA LYS A 20 12.69 2.63 -3.02
C LYS A 20 13.17 3.01 -1.62
N ARG A 21 13.27 4.32 -1.35
CA ARG A 21 13.73 4.85 -0.05
C ARG A 21 12.69 4.58 1.02
N ASN A 22 11.43 4.83 0.68
CA ASN A 22 10.30 4.70 1.58
C ASN A 22 9.54 3.39 1.44
N LYS A 23 10.01 2.45 0.61
CA LYS A 23 9.41 1.12 0.41
C LYS A 23 7.91 1.21 0.12
N ILE A 24 7.55 2.13 -0.77
CA ILE A 24 6.18 2.29 -1.26
C ILE A 24 6.03 1.51 -2.55
N PHE A 25 4.98 0.70 -2.59
CA PHE A 25 4.62 -0.14 -3.73
C PHE A 25 3.29 0.33 -4.31
N GLU A 26 3.09 0.09 -5.59
CA GLU A 26 1.80 0.21 -6.24
C GLU A 26 1.33 -1.14 -6.79
N PHE A 27 0.02 -1.36 -6.69
CA PHE A 27 -0.68 -2.41 -7.39
C PHE A 27 -1.49 -1.81 -8.53
N VAL A 28 -1.28 -2.25 -9.77
CA VAL A 28 -1.93 -1.72 -10.97
C VAL A 28 -2.88 -2.75 -11.56
N LYS A 29 -4.15 -2.38 -11.74
CA LYS A 29 -5.15 -3.19 -12.44
C LYS A 29 -6.00 -2.31 -13.35
N GLY A 30 -5.75 -2.38 -14.66
CA GLY A 30 -6.36 -1.46 -15.63
C GLY A 30 -6.00 -0.02 -15.29
N ASP A 31 -7.02 0.83 -15.13
CA ASP A 31 -6.86 2.22 -14.73
C ASP A 31 -6.73 2.40 -13.21
N LEU A 32 -6.75 1.35 -12.39
CA LEU A 32 -6.64 1.49 -10.94
C LEU A 32 -5.20 1.35 -10.47
N ARG A 33 -4.80 2.23 -9.56
CA ARG A 33 -3.55 2.13 -8.79
C ARG A 33 -3.88 2.10 -7.30
N LEU A 34 -3.33 1.13 -6.59
CA LEU A 34 -3.44 1.03 -5.15
C LEU A 34 -2.04 1.13 -4.54
N PHE A 35 -1.80 2.17 -3.74
CA PHE A 35 -0.52 2.35 -3.05
C PHE A 35 -0.54 1.65 -1.70
N PHE A 36 0.55 0.97 -1.37
CA PHE A 36 0.69 0.27 -0.11
C PHE A 36 2.14 0.15 0.33
N PHE A 37 2.32 -0.24 1.59
CA PHE A 37 3.60 -0.67 2.14
C PHE A 37 3.41 -1.96 2.93
N ARG A 38 4.51 -2.67 3.20
CA ARG A 38 4.49 -3.88 4.03
C ARG A 38 4.52 -3.47 5.51
N GLY A 39 3.51 -3.88 6.26
CA GLY A 39 3.40 -3.63 7.70
C GLY A 39 4.31 -4.54 8.53
N GLN A 40 4.11 -4.52 9.85
CA GLN A 40 4.84 -5.35 10.80
C GLN A 40 4.76 -6.83 10.42
N GLY A 41 5.89 -7.55 10.51
CA GLY A 41 5.99 -8.95 10.11
C GLY A 41 6.05 -9.21 8.60
N LYS A 42 6.02 -8.17 7.75
CA LYS A 42 6.10 -8.23 6.26
C LYS A 42 5.00 -9.06 5.56
N GLN A 43 4.13 -9.74 6.31
CA GLN A 43 2.98 -10.48 5.81
C GLN A 43 1.74 -9.59 5.63
N LEU A 44 1.64 -8.49 6.38
CA LEU A 44 0.56 -7.52 6.26
C LEU A 44 0.84 -6.50 5.16
N VAL A 45 -0.16 -6.23 4.35
CA VAL A 45 -0.17 -5.14 3.38
C VAL A 45 -1.06 -4.03 3.92
N VAL A 46 -0.49 -2.83 4.08
CA VAL A 46 -1.25 -1.66 4.50
C VAL A 46 -1.58 -0.83 3.27
N CYS A 47 -2.82 -0.95 2.80
CA CYS A 47 -3.36 -0.18 1.70
C CYS A 47 -3.58 1.27 2.15
N THR A 48 -2.98 2.22 1.44
CA THR A 48 -3.01 3.64 1.84
C THR A 48 -3.99 4.44 1.00
N THR A 49 -3.98 4.27 -0.32
CA THR A 49 -4.84 5.04 -1.22
C THR A 49 -5.03 4.29 -2.53
N GLY A 50 -6.29 4.22 -2.98
CA GLY A 50 -6.65 3.83 -4.34
C GLY A 50 -6.93 5.06 -5.21
N ILE A 51 -6.36 5.11 -6.42
CA ILE A 51 -6.64 6.16 -7.39
C ILE A 51 -6.96 5.58 -8.77
N ARG A 52 -7.70 6.35 -9.57
CA ARG A 52 -7.80 6.12 -11.01
C ARG A 52 -6.65 6.84 -11.72
N LYS A 53 -5.91 6.10 -12.53
CA LYS A 53 -4.81 6.54 -13.38
C LYS A 53 -5.34 7.56 -14.39
N LYS A 54 -4.86 8.80 -14.26
CA LYS A 54 -5.12 9.87 -15.25
C LYS A 54 -4.00 10.00 -16.28
N THR A 55 -2.78 9.65 -15.90
CA THR A 55 -1.57 9.75 -16.73
C THR A 55 -0.65 8.54 -16.54
N GLN A 56 0.31 8.34 -17.45
CA GLN A 56 1.23 7.21 -17.38
C GLN A 56 2.15 7.27 -16.15
N LYS A 57 2.57 8.48 -15.74
CA LYS A 57 3.43 8.68 -14.56
C LYS A 57 2.63 8.58 -13.26
N VAL A 58 3.30 8.15 -12.19
CA VAL A 58 2.72 8.11 -10.85
C VAL A 58 2.63 9.52 -10.28
N ASP A 59 1.50 9.84 -9.65
CA ASP A 59 1.29 11.12 -8.99
C ASP A 59 2.12 11.21 -7.70
N ARG A 60 2.97 12.24 -7.60
CA ARG A 60 3.86 12.45 -6.45
C ARG A 60 3.07 12.71 -5.17
N LEU A 61 1.90 13.36 -5.25
CA LEU A 61 1.07 13.65 -4.08
C LEU A 61 0.54 12.35 -3.47
N SER A 62 0.15 11.39 -4.31
CA SER A 62 -0.29 10.06 -3.87
C SER A 62 0.84 9.27 -3.18
N ILE A 63 2.07 9.33 -3.71
CA ILE A 63 3.24 8.75 -3.03
C ILE A 63 3.47 9.41 -1.68
N GLN A 64 3.44 10.75 -1.61
CA GLN A 64 3.66 11.48 -0.35
C GLN A 64 2.61 11.13 0.70
N LYS A 65 1.34 10.95 0.31
CA LYS A 65 0.28 10.47 1.21
C LYS A 65 0.61 9.07 1.75
N ALA A 66 1.04 8.15 0.90
CA ALA A 66 1.43 6.81 1.31
C ALA A 66 2.60 6.83 2.31
N ILE A 67 3.61 7.68 2.08
CA ILE A 67 4.73 7.88 3.00
C ILE A 67 4.24 8.41 4.36
N ASN A 68 3.37 9.41 4.37
CA ASN A 68 2.84 9.99 5.60
C ASN A 68 2.05 8.96 6.42
N ILE A 69 1.23 8.14 5.76
CA ILE A 69 0.48 7.07 6.43
C ILE A 69 1.43 5.99 6.96
N ARG A 70 2.46 5.61 6.19
CA ARG A 70 3.50 4.68 6.66
C ARG A 70 4.17 5.18 7.93
N ASN A 71 4.60 6.45 7.94
CA ASN A 71 5.26 7.03 9.11
C ASN A 71 4.35 7.01 10.35
N ARG A 72 3.06 7.32 10.18
CA ARG A 72 2.07 7.25 11.27
C ARG A 72 1.88 5.82 11.76
N TYR A 73 1.76 4.86 10.84
CA TYR A 73 1.66 3.45 11.18
C TYR A 73 2.89 2.96 11.95
N GLU A 74 4.10 3.27 11.50
CA GLU A 74 5.33 2.87 12.19
C GLU A 74 5.45 3.48 13.58
N GLN A 75 5.01 4.73 13.76
CA GLN A 75 4.94 5.35 15.08
C GLN A 75 3.93 4.65 15.98
N ALA A 76 2.74 4.31 15.47
CA ALA A 76 1.71 3.58 16.22
C ALA A 76 2.17 2.18 16.61
N VAL A 77 2.84 1.45 15.71
CA VAL A 77 3.49 0.15 16.02
C VAL A 77 4.49 0.30 17.15
N ARG A 78 5.42 1.27 17.06
CA ARG A 78 6.46 1.48 18.08
C ARG A 78 5.90 1.86 19.44
N ARG A 79 4.77 2.57 19.47
CA ARG A 79 4.10 3.01 20.69
C ARG A 79 3.07 2.00 21.20
N ASN A 80 2.85 0.90 20.48
CA ASN A 80 1.83 -0.09 20.76
C ASN A 80 0.41 0.50 20.88
N THR A 81 0.09 1.47 20.01
CA THR A 81 -1.20 2.18 19.98
C THR A 81 -2.01 1.87 18.72
N LEU A 82 -1.79 0.69 18.12
CA LEU A 82 -2.58 0.26 16.97
C LEU A 82 -3.93 -0.28 17.45
N GLU A 83 -5.00 0.34 16.99
CA GLU A 83 -6.36 -0.14 17.20
C GLU A 83 -6.83 -0.89 15.96
N VAL A 84 -7.38 -2.08 16.16
CA VAL A 84 -7.95 -2.90 15.09
C VAL A 84 -9.47 -2.81 15.21
N ASP A 85 -10.10 -2.12 14.28
CA ASP A 85 -11.55 -2.13 14.15
C ASP A 85 -11.97 -3.25 13.20
N THR A 86 -12.87 -4.12 13.66
CA THR A 86 -13.45 -5.22 12.88
C THR A 86 -14.89 -4.93 12.43
N ASN A 87 -15.44 -3.77 12.81
CA ASN A 87 -16.86 -3.42 12.60
C ASN A 87 -17.16 -2.78 11.23
N GLY A 88 -16.44 -3.18 10.19
CA GLY A 88 -16.63 -2.69 8.83
C GLY A 88 -17.81 -3.34 8.10
N THR A 89 -19.04 -3.20 8.60
CA THR A 89 -20.25 -3.45 7.80
C THR A 89 -20.69 -2.13 7.17
N ARG A 90 -20.38 -1.90 5.90
CA ARG A 90 -21.09 -0.97 5.00
C ARG A 90 -20.91 -1.40 3.56
#